data_AF-A0A349L4F5-F1
#
_entry.id   AF-A0A349L4F5-F1
#
_cell.length_a   1.000
_cell.length_b   1.000
_cell.length_c   1.000
_cell.angle_alpha   90.00
_cell.angle_beta   90.00
_cell.angle_gamma   90.00
#
_symmetry.space_group_name_H-M   'P 1'
#
loop_
_entity.id
_entity.type
_entity.pdbx_description
1 polymer ?
#
loop_
_entity_poly.entity_id
_entity_poly.type
_entity_poly.pdbx_seq_one_letter_code
_entity_poly.pdbx_strand_id
1 'polypeptide(L)'
;MKFLEFTPGLCSRALVLLLAAAPPAWAQLQPLDDQELSAMRGQGLIAVSNSSLGGFDFTRIALDADVTLSANFRNTRLGAYTLAGNNGLGADIDMPLLQFGRSDAGDAKRTVQISNPYFEVVYSTATTSAPRQVVGMRLGFDGISGDIGLKLASLSGSMLVNGAAADGSALTLDSRLAPNGGKRWDGSCVGSCLSLSQLGGVTAGDASGPSRDFWMSVLKTGVQFQTPSGTTLTPDVAQSGVWLNWRDRLTALSTNGLTPPNLPKGR
;
A
#
# COMPACT_ATOMS: atom_id res chain seq x y z
N MET A 1 61.00 23.74 -10.09
CA MET A 1 62.29 23.02 -10.01
C MET A 1 62.00 21.54 -10.17
N LYS A 2 62.54 20.94 -11.23
CA LYS A 2 62.62 19.50 -11.59
C LYS A 2 61.33 18.69 -11.85
N PHE A 3 61.11 18.50 -13.15
CA PHE A 3 60.51 17.32 -13.79
C PHE A 3 61.25 16.02 -13.38
N LEU A 4 60.51 14.93 -13.24
CA LEU A 4 61.03 13.56 -13.35
C LEU A 4 60.23 12.83 -14.43
N GLU A 5 60.90 12.50 -15.52
CA GLU A 5 60.40 11.70 -16.64
C GLU A 5 60.41 10.21 -16.29
N PHE A 6 59.41 9.47 -16.79
CA PHE A 6 59.27 8.02 -16.65
C PHE A 6 59.47 7.37 -18.03
N THR A 7 60.55 6.61 -18.23
CA THR A 7 60.77 5.81 -19.45
C THR A 7 60.18 4.40 -19.30
N PRO A 8 59.30 3.92 -20.21
CA PRO A 8 58.72 2.58 -20.16
C PRO A 8 59.50 1.62 -21.07
N GLY A 9 60.07 0.54 -20.54
CA GLY A 9 60.90 -0.34 -21.38
C GLY A 9 60.99 -1.82 -21.05
N LEU A 10 60.65 -2.30 -19.84
CA LEU A 10 61.07 -3.66 -19.46
C LEU A 10 60.03 -4.57 -18.80
N CYS A 11 58.76 -4.18 -18.70
CA CYS A 11 57.77 -4.97 -17.93
C CYS A 11 56.86 -5.88 -18.78
N SER A 12 57.02 -5.91 -20.11
CA SER A 12 56.02 -6.53 -21.00
C SER A 12 56.31 -7.99 -21.40
N ARG A 13 57.33 -8.65 -20.84
CA ARG A 13 57.68 -10.05 -21.19
C ARG A 13 57.59 -11.06 -20.05
N ALA A 14 57.24 -10.64 -18.83
CA ALA A 14 57.11 -11.56 -17.69
C ALA A 14 55.67 -12.05 -17.42
N LEU A 15 54.65 -11.41 -18.01
CA LEU A 15 53.25 -11.65 -17.63
C LEU A 15 52.61 -12.88 -18.30
N VAL A 16 53.18 -13.39 -19.40
CA VAL A 16 52.58 -14.49 -20.19
C VAL A 16 52.92 -15.88 -19.65
N LEU A 17 53.99 -16.03 -18.85
CA LEU A 17 54.39 -17.34 -18.32
C LEU A 17 53.70 -17.75 -16.99
N LEU A 18 52.96 -16.85 -16.34
CA LEU A 18 52.31 -17.11 -15.04
C LEU A 18 50.86 -17.59 -15.13
N LEU A 19 50.22 -17.58 -16.31
CA LEU A 19 48.82 -18.02 -16.47
C LEU A 19 48.65 -19.52 -16.76
N ALA A 20 49.72 -20.29 -16.96
CA ALA A 20 49.65 -21.71 -17.33
C ALA A 20 49.69 -22.70 -16.14
N ALA A 21 49.72 -22.20 -14.91
CA ALA A 21 49.87 -23.02 -13.69
C ALA A 21 48.70 -22.91 -12.69
N ALA A 22 47.50 -22.51 -13.13
CA ALA A 22 46.32 -22.54 -12.27
C ALA A 22 45.76 -23.97 -12.20
N PRO A 23 45.69 -24.61 -11.01
CA PRO A 23 44.98 -25.88 -10.87
C PRO A 23 43.48 -25.68 -11.18
N PRO A 24 42.76 -26.71 -11.64
CA PRO A 24 41.32 -26.61 -11.83
C PRO A 24 40.67 -26.30 -10.48
N ALA A 25 40.11 -25.10 -10.34
CA ALA A 25 39.28 -24.75 -9.19
C ALA A 25 38.02 -25.62 -9.25
N TRP A 26 38.00 -26.68 -8.47
CA TRP A 26 36.80 -27.47 -8.25
C TRP A 26 35.90 -26.66 -7.32
N ALA A 27 34.86 -26.04 -7.87
CA ALA A 27 33.81 -25.41 -7.08
C ALA A 27 33.01 -26.51 -6.38
N GLN A 28 33.43 -26.88 -5.18
CA GLN A 28 32.68 -27.79 -4.33
C GLN A 28 31.57 -26.99 -3.64
N LEU A 29 30.31 -27.39 -3.85
CA LEU A 29 29.18 -26.87 -3.08
C LEU A 29 29.37 -27.33 -1.62
N GLN A 30 29.86 -26.43 -0.77
CA GLN A 30 30.00 -26.68 0.65
C GLN A 30 28.74 -26.17 1.36
N PRO A 31 28.05 -27.01 2.15
CA PRO A 31 26.93 -26.55 2.96
C PRO A 31 27.45 -25.54 3.99
N LEU A 32 26.78 -24.39 4.08
CA LEU A 32 27.10 -23.40 5.11
C LEU A 32 26.75 -23.96 6.50
N ASP A 33 27.64 -23.72 7.47
CA ASP A 33 27.38 -24.03 8.87
C ASP A 33 26.51 -22.96 9.54
N ASP A 34 26.02 -23.22 10.75
CA ASP A 34 25.09 -22.32 11.47
C ASP A 34 25.68 -20.94 11.78
N GLN A 35 27.01 -20.82 11.83
CA GLN A 35 27.72 -19.57 12.12
C GLN A 35 27.90 -18.73 10.85
N GLU A 36 28.14 -19.38 9.71
CA GLU A 36 28.08 -18.77 8.38
C GLU A 36 26.64 -18.47 7.95
N LEU A 37 25.65 -19.29 8.30
CA LEU A 37 24.22 -19.01 8.17
C LEU A 37 23.79 -17.82 9.03
N SER A 38 24.37 -17.66 10.22
CA SER A 38 24.15 -16.49 11.08
C SER A 38 24.82 -15.22 10.53
N ALA A 39 25.97 -15.36 9.87
CA ALA A 39 26.68 -14.28 9.19
C ALA A 39 26.11 -13.94 7.80
N MET A 40 25.38 -14.88 7.19
CA MET A 40 24.54 -14.67 6.02
C MET A 40 23.36 -13.77 6.40
N ARG A 41 23.61 -12.47 6.41
CA ARG A 41 22.55 -11.49 6.18
C ARG A 41 22.13 -11.67 4.73
N GLY A 42 21.08 -12.46 4.51
CA GLY A 42 20.35 -12.39 3.25
C GLY A 42 20.08 -10.91 3.01
N GLN A 43 20.63 -10.36 1.92
CA GLN A 43 20.24 -9.07 1.37
C GLN A 43 18.82 -9.23 0.79
N GLY A 44 17.90 -9.65 1.65
CA GLY A 44 16.49 -9.76 1.35
C GLY A 44 15.93 -8.35 1.34
N LEU A 45 15.23 -8.06 0.26
CA LEU A 45 14.41 -6.90 -0.07
C LEU A 45 13.29 -6.65 0.97
N ILE A 46 13.62 -6.66 2.27
CA ILE A 46 12.68 -6.61 3.39
C ILE A 46 13.27 -5.70 4.48
N ALA A 47 12.67 -4.52 4.64
CA ALA A 47 13.00 -3.59 5.71
C ALA A 47 12.06 -3.81 6.90
N VAL A 48 12.63 -4.05 8.09
CA VAL A 48 11.87 -4.18 9.34
C VAL A 48 12.07 -2.94 10.19
N SER A 49 10.98 -2.34 10.66
CA SER A 49 11.01 -1.20 11.58
C SER A 49 10.02 -1.39 12.72
N ASN A 50 10.37 -0.86 13.89
CA ASN A 50 9.52 -0.91 15.07
C ASN A 50 9.20 0.50 15.54
N SER A 51 8.00 0.70 16.04
CA SER A 51 7.58 1.96 16.63
C SER A 51 6.54 1.76 17.72
N SER A 52 6.26 2.79 18.50
CA SER A 52 5.22 2.76 19.53
C SER A 52 4.39 4.04 19.47
N LEU A 53 3.07 3.91 19.63
CA LEU A 53 2.12 5.03 19.65
C LEU A 53 0.87 4.63 20.42
N GLY A 54 0.39 5.51 21.30
CA GLY A 54 -0.92 5.36 21.95
C GLY A 54 -1.10 4.08 22.78
N GLY A 55 -0.03 3.54 23.38
CA GLY A 55 -0.08 2.28 24.14
C GLY A 55 -0.04 1.01 23.30
N PHE A 56 0.32 1.15 22.01
CA PHE A 56 0.57 0.03 21.10
C PHE A 56 2.01 0.05 20.60
N ASP A 57 2.54 -1.16 20.37
CA ASP A 57 3.81 -1.40 19.70
C ASP A 57 3.53 -1.92 18.28
N PHE A 58 4.27 -1.44 17.30
CA PHE A 58 4.10 -1.74 15.89
C PHE A 58 5.37 -2.36 15.33
N THR A 59 5.22 -3.43 14.56
CA THR A 59 6.31 -4.03 13.77
C THR A 59 5.92 -4.01 12.31
N ARG A 60 6.59 -3.17 11.52
CA ARG A 60 6.40 -3.04 10.08
C ARG A 60 7.46 -3.83 9.33
N ILE A 61 7.01 -4.58 8.33
CA ILE A 61 7.81 -5.34 7.38
C ILE A 61 7.47 -4.79 5.99
N ALA A 62 8.38 -4.02 5.41
CA ALA A 62 8.23 -3.39 4.09
C ALA A 62 9.07 -4.14 3.04
N LEU A 63 8.56 -4.26 1.82
CA LEU A 63 9.14 -5.09 0.77
C LEU A 63 10.10 -4.33 -0.17
N ASP A 64 10.41 -3.06 0.09
CA ASP A 64 11.35 -2.23 -0.67
C ASP A 64 11.26 -2.42 -2.21
N ALA A 65 10.02 -2.44 -2.71
CA ALA A 65 9.72 -2.82 -4.08
C ALA A 65 8.74 -1.84 -4.74
N ASP A 66 8.95 -1.61 -6.04
CA ASP A 66 7.98 -0.96 -6.91
C ASP A 66 7.19 -2.03 -7.68
N VAL A 67 5.87 -1.98 -7.56
CA VAL A 67 4.93 -2.95 -8.13
C VAL A 67 4.05 -2.25 -9.17
N THR A 68 4.13 -2.73 -10.40
CA THR A 68 3.15 -2.39 -11.45
C THR A 68 2.03 -3.44 -11.45
N LEU A 69 0.80 -3.02 -11.13
CA LEU A 69 -0.33 -3.92 -10.95
C LEU A 69 -1.46 -3.65 -11.96
N SER A 70 -1.95 -4.70 -12.60
CA SER A 70 -3.26 -4.73 -13.25
C SER A 70 -4.04 -5.92 -12.71
N ALA A 71 -5.14 -5.66 -12.02
CA ALA A 71 -5.92 -6.70 -11.35
C ALA A 71 -7.41 -6.33 -11.30
N ASN A 72 -8.25 -7.36 -11.26
CA ASN A 72 -9.69 -7.24 -11.09
C ASN A 72 -10.12 -8.08 -9.89
N PHE A 73 -10.71 -7.44 -8.89
CA PHE A 73 -11.37 -8.07 -7.76
C PHE A 73 -12.87 -7.82 -7.87
N ARG A 74 -13.66 -8.86 -7.60
CA ARG A 74 -15.12 -8.82 -7.61
C ARG A 74 -15.63 -9.40 -6.31
N ASN A 75 -16.71 -8.82 -5.80
CA ASN A 75 -17.40 -9.29 -4.60
C ASN A 75 -16.46 -9.40 -3.38
N THR A 76 -15.58 -8.41 -3.20
CA THR A 76 -14.69 -8.35 -2.05
C THR A 76 -15.47 -7.93 -0.82
N ARG A 77 -15.72 -8.88 0.08
CA ARG A 77 -16.52 -8.68 1.28
C ARG A 77 -15.71 -9.09 2.51
N LEU A 78 -15.38 -8.12 3.36
CA LEU A 78 -14.48 -8.29 4.51
C LEU A 78 -15.17 -7.89 5.81
N GLY A 79 -14.99 -8.68 6.87
CA GLY A 79 -15.61 -8.41 8.16
C GLY A 79 -17.13 -8.51 8.10
N ALA A 80 -17.66 -9.57 7.47
CA ALA A 80 -19.09 -9.84 7.46
C ALA A 80 -19.55 -10.46 8.79
N TYR A 81 -20.62 -9.93 9.36
CA TYR A 81 -21.32 -10.52 10.50
C TYR A 81 -22.81 -10.15 10.45
N THR A 82 -23.64 -10.98 11.07
CA THR A 82 -25.08 -10.74 11.16
C THR A 82 -25.38 -9.70 12.24
N LEU A 83 -25.75 -8.48 11.84
CA LEU A 83 -26.23 -7.42 12.73
C LEU A 83 -27.51 -6.79 12.18
N ALA A 84 -28.42 -6.36 13.06
CA ALA A 84 -29.73 -5.82 12.68
C ALA A 84 -29.69 -4.42 12.02
N GLY A 85 -28.64 -3.62 12.25
CA GLY A 85 -28.45 -2.31 11.62
C GLY A 85 -27.85 -2.41 10.21
N ASN A 86 -28.23 -1.50 9.30
CA ASN A 86 -27.81 -1.45 7.89
C ASN A 86 -28.26 -2.68 7.04
N ASN A 87 -29.56 -3.00 7.08
CA ASN A 87 -30.21 -4.02 6.23
C ASN A 87 -29.72 -5.47 6.39
N GLY A 88 -29.17 -5.87 7.54
CA GLY A 88 -28.93 -7.30 7.84
C GLY A 88 -27.84 -7.98 7.00
N LEU A 89 -27.11 -7.21 6.17
CA LEU A 89 -26.10 -7.69 5.23
C LEU A 89 -24.71 -7.13 5.57
N GLY A 90 -24.44 -6.69 6.80
CA GLY A 90 -23.26 -5.87 7.09
C GLY A 90 -21.91 -6.57 6.96
N ALA A 91 -21.10 -6.14 5.99
CA ALA A 91 -19.66 -6.31 6.03
C ALA A 91 -19.02 -4.97 6.37
N ASP A 92 -17.91 -5.00 7.09
CA ASP A 92 -17.15 -3.78 7.35
C ASP A 92 -16.69 -3.16 6.04
N ILE A 93 -16.32 -3.96 5.05
CA ILE A 93 -16.03 -3.49 3.69
C ILE A 93 -16.77 -4.40 2.72
N ASP A 94 -17.62 -3.81 1.88
CA ASP A 94 -18.29 -4.49 0.78
C ASP A 94 -17.99 -3.74 -0.52
N MET A 95 -17.08 -4.29 -1.32
CA MET A 95 -16.70 -3.79 -2.63
C MET A 95 -17.16 -4.77 -3.72
N PRO A 96 -18.30 -4.51 -4.38
CA PRO A 96 -18.72 -5.31 -5.53
C PRO A 96 -17.68 -5.33 -6.66
N LEU A 97 -16.89 -4.26 -6.79
CA LEU A 97 -15.87 -4.12 -7.83
C LEU A 97 -14.67 -3.31 -7.33
N LEU A 98 -13.47 -3.83 -7.56
CA LEU A 98 -12.20 -3.13 -7.39
C LEU A 98 -11.27 -3.51 -8.55
N GLN A 99 -10.79 -2.54 -9.31
CA GLN A 99 -10.00 -2.76 -10.52
C GLN A 99 -8.80 -1.84 -10.53
N PHE A 100 -7.60 -2.42 -10.58
CA PHE A 100 -6.36 -1.67 -10.72
C PHE A 100 -6.06 -1.49 -12.20
N GLY A 101 -6.20 -0.26 -12.69
CA GLY A 101 -6.06 0.10 -14.09
C GLY A 101 -7.38 0.11 -14.85
N ARG A 102 -7.32 0.63 -16.08
CA ARG A 102 -8.42 0.69 -17.04
C ARG A 102 -7.91 0.48 -18.48
N SER A 103 -8.76 -0.10 -19.33
CA SER A 103 -8.41 -0.47 -20.71
C SER A 103 -8.91 0.48 -21.78
N ASP A 104 -9.71 1.49 -21.42
CA ASP A 104 -10.37 2.45 -22.32
C ASP A 104 -9.68 3.82 -22.40
N ALA A 105 -8.56 4.01 -21.70
CA ALA A 105 -7.83 5.29 -21.63
C ALA A 105 -6.34 5.18 -22.04
N GLY A 106 -6.04 4.24 -22.95
CA GLY A 106 -4.68 4.01 -23.45
C GLY A 106 -3.80 3.15 -22.54
N ASP A 107 -2.64 2.75 -23.07
CA ASP A 107 -1.75 1.77 -22.40
C ASP A 107 -1.21 2.27 -21.05
N ALA A 108 -0.95 3.58 -20.92
CA ALA A 108 -0.44 4.17 -19.69
C ALA A 108 -1.40 4.02 -18.48
N LYS A 109 -2.70 3.86 -18.73
CA LYS A 109 -3.73 3.74 -17.69
C LYS A 109 -4.11 2.28 -17.37
N ARG A 110 -3.53 1.30 -18.05
CA ARG A 110 -3.82 -0.14 -17.84
C ARG A 110 -3.28 -0.71 -16.54
N THR A 111 -2.37 0.00 -15.88
CA THR A 111 -1.71 -0.44 -14.65
C THR A 111 -1.71 0.68 -13.63
N VAL A 112 -1.58 0.28 -12.37
CA VAL A 112 -1.37 1.16 -11.22
C VAL A 112 0.04 0.90 -10.69
N GLN A 113 0.72 1.97 -10.31
CA GLN A 113 2.03 1.90 -9.68
C GLN A 113 1.88 1.93 -8.16
N ILE A 114 2.48 0.97 -7.47
CA ILE A 114 2.49 0.84 -6.01
C ILE A 114 3.94 0.85 -5.57
N SER A 115 4.27 1.67 -4.59
CA SER A 115 5.63 1.82 -4.06
C SER A 115 5.70 1.33 -2.61
N ASN A 116 6.73 0.54 -2.33
CA ASN A 116 7.08 0.00 -1.01
C ASN A 116 5.88 -0.61 -0.26
N PRO A 117 5.30 -1.72 -0.74
CA PRO A 117 4.24 -2.42 -0.03
C PRO A 117 4.74 -2.97 1.30
N TYR A 118 3.90 -2.94 2.33
CA TYR A 118 4.25 -3.38 3.67
C TYR A 118 3.09 -4.11 4.38
N PHE A 119 3.46 -4.90 5.38
CA PHE A 119 2.57 -5.40 6.42
C PHE A 119 3.06 -4.86 7.77
N GLU A 120 2.13 -4.50 8.65
CA GLU A 120 2.45 -4.00 9.98
C GLU A 120 1.57 -4.69 11.02
N VAL A 121 2.19 -5.35 11.98
CA VAL A 121 1.52 -6.03 13.09
C VAL A 121 1.46 -5.09 14.28
N VAL A 122 0.32 -5.07 14.95
CA VAL A 122 0.05 -4.22 16.12
C VAL A 122 -0.05 -5.10 17.37
N TYR A 123 0.66 -4.69 18.42
CA TYR A 123 0.68 -5.35 19.72
C TYR A 123 0.24 -4.38 20.81
N SER A 124 -0.42 -4.88 21.84
CA SER A 124 -0.57 -4.12 23.09
C SER A 124 0.79 -3.99 23.76
N THR A 125 1.11 -2.82 24.31
CA THR A 125 2.31 -2.67 25.12
C THR A 125 2.21 -3.54 26.38
N ALA A 126 3.26 -4.29 26.71
CA ALA A 126 3.29 -5.10 27.92
C ALA A 126 3.30 -4.23 29.17
N THR A 127 2.63 -4.70 30.22
CA THR A 127 2.76 -4.15 31.57
C THR A 127 3.27 -5.25 32.49
N THR A 128 3.67 -4.91 33.72
CA THR A 128 4.08 -5.89 34.74
C THR A 128 3.02 -6.95 35.03
N SER A 129 1.76 -6.68 34.66
CA SER A 129 0.60 -7.52 34.96
C SER A 129 -0.08 -8.13 33.73
N ALA A 130 0.37 -7.78 32.51
CA ALA A 130 -0.24 -8.30 31.28
C ALA A 130 0.81 -8.45 30.14
N PRO A 131 0.95 -9.64 29.53
CA PRO A 131 1.88 -9.85 28.42
C PRO A 131 1.43 -9.10 27.16
N ARG A 132 2.37 -8.85 26.23
CA ARG A 132 2.06 -8.30 24.90
C ARG A 132 1.07 -9.23 24.18
N GLN A 133 0.01 -8.67 23.62
CA GLN A 133 -0.97 -9.41 22.83
C GLN A 133 -1.08 -8.82 21.43
N VAL A 134 -1.30 -9.67 20.43
CA VAL A 134 -1.60 -9.21 19.07
C VAL A 134 -2.96 -8.53 19.07
N VAL A 135 -2.98 -7.24 18.74
CA VAL A 135 -4.17 -6.41 18.58
C VAL A 135 -4.74 -6.53 17.18
N GLY A 136 -3.87 -6.67 16.18
CA GLY A 136 -4.27 -6.81 14.79
C GLY A 136 -3.11 -6.58 13.84
N MET A 137 -3.44 -6.30 12.58
CA MET A 137 -2.46 -5.99 11.55
C MET A 137 -3.05 -5.06 10.49
N ARG A 138 -2.18 -4.39 9.75
CA ARG A 138 -2.52 -3.69 8.51
C ARG A 138 -1.60 -4.09 7.37
N LEU A 139 -2.10 -3.93 6.16
CA LEU A 139 -1.34 -3.96 4.93
C LEU A 139 -1.51 -2.63 4.21
N GLY A 140 -0.47 -2.15 3.55
CA GLY A 140 -0.50 -0.89 2.85
C GLY A 140 0.72 -0.71 1.97
N PHE A 141 0.92 0.52 1.50
CA PHE A 141 2.07 0.92 0.71
C PHE A 141 2.34 2.41 0.92
N ASP A 142 3.57 2.84 0.64
CA ASP A 142 3.96 4.24 0.84
C ASP A 142 3.33 5.17 -0.20
N GLY A 143 3.08 4.66 -1.41
CA GLY A 143 2.45 5.43 -2.47
C GLY A 143 1.76 4.57 -3.52
N ILE A 144 0.65 5.10 -4.05
CA ILE A 144 -0.08 4.55 -5.19
C ILE A 144 -0.36 5.63 -6.22
N SER A 145 -0.18 5.31 -7.49
CA SER A 145 -0.55 6.20 -8.60
C SER A 145 -1.20 5.43 -9.74
N GLY A 146 -2.34 5.94 -10.21
CA GLY A 146 -3.06 5.36 -11.33
C GLY A 146 -4.57 5.45 -11.17
N ASP A 147 -5.28 4.84 -12.11
CA ASP A 147 -6.74 4.85 -12.14
C ASP A 147 -7.26 3.53 -11.55
N ILE A 148 -8.14 3.62 -10.55
CA ILE A 148 -8.75 2.48 -9.87
C ILE A 148 -10.27 2.51 -10.10
N GLY A 149 -10.81 1.54 -10.83
CA GLY A 149 -12.25 1.32 -10.90
C GLY A 149 -12.75 0.81 -9.55
N LEU A 150 -13.78 1.44 -8.98
CA LEU A 150 -14.23 1.16 -7.61
C LEU A 150 -15.75 1.25 -7.53
N LYS A 151 -16.37 0.25 -6.90
CA LYS A 151 -17.75 0.32 -6.37
C LYS A 151 -17.74 -0.13 -4.93
N LEU A 152 -18.45 0.62 -4.10
CA LEU A 152 -18.59 0.36 -2.68
C LEU A 152 -20.08 0.30 -2.32
N ALA A 153 -20.49 -0.79 -1.69
CA ALA A 153 -21.81 -0.90 -1.08
C ALA A 153 -21.77 -0.50 0.40
N SER A 154 -20.66 -0.78 1.09
CA SER A 154 -20.38 -0.27 2.43
C SER A 154 -18.89 -0.12 2.67
N LEU A 155 -18.52 0.90 3.44
CA LEU A 155 -17.15 1.20 3.82
C LEU A 155 -17.05 1.46 5.33
N SER A 156 -16.22 0.68 6.01
CA SER A 156 -15.67 1.00 7.33
C SER A 156 -14.30 1.59 7.12
N GLY A 157 -14.19 2.90 7.27
CA GLY A 157 -12.94 3.55 6.91
C GLY A 157 -12.97 5.05 6.92
N SER A 158 -11.77 5.60 6.75
CA SER A 158 -11.58 7.00 6.45
C SER A 158 -11.21 7.19 4.99
N MET A 159 -12.14 7.74 4.21
CA MET A 159 -11.94 7.99 2.79
C MET A 159 -12.39 9.41 2.45
N LEU A 160 -11.57 10.10 1.67
CA LEU A 160 -11.85 11.41 1.11
C LEU A 160 -11.63 11.36 -0.39
N VAL A 161 -12.66 11.67 -1.18
CA VAL A 161 -12.55 11.77 -2.64
C VAL A 161 -13.13 13.11 -3.08
N ASN A 162 -12.34 13.86 -3.84
CA ASN A 162 -12.80 15.08 -4.49
C ASN A 162 -13.31 14.76 -5.89
N GLY A 163 -14.43 15.35 -6.30
CA GLY A 163 -15.01 15.19 -7.61
C GLY A 163 -15.66 16.48 -8.09
N ALA A 164 -16.21 16.43 -9.30
CA ALA A 164 -17.01 17.51 -9.85
C ALA A 164 -18.32 16.95 -10.42
N ALA A 165 -19.40 17.71 -10.26
CA ALA A 165 -20.66 17.46 -10.94
C ALA A 165 -20.56 17.86 -12.42
N ALA A 166 -21.59 17.52 -13.20
CA ALA A 166 -21.64 17.85 -14.63
C ALA A 166 -21.64 19.36 -14.92
N ASP A 167 -22.12 20.17 -13.97
CA ASP A 167 -22.10 21.64 -14.04
C ASP A 167 -20.76 22.26 -13.57
N GLY A 168 -19.78 21.42 -13.21
CA GLY A 168 -18.47 21.84 -12.71
C GLY A 168 -18.44 22.18 -11.21
N SER A 169 -19.55 22.10 -10.50
CA SER A 169 -19.56 22.30 -9.05
C SER A 169 -18.78 21.20 -8.32
N ALA A 170 -18.09 21.56 -7.24
CA ALA A 170 -17.30 20.62 -6.47
C ALA A 170 -18.21 19.64 -5.71
N LEU A 171 -17.87 18.35 -5.79
CA LEU A 171 -18.47 17.30 -4.98
C LEU A 171 -17.39 16.65 -4.13
N THR A 172 -17.75 16.29 -2.90
CA THR A 172 -16.82 15.60 -2.00
C THR A 172 -17.50 14.38 -1.40
N LEU A 173 -16.79 13.26 -1.42
CA LEU A 173 -17.10 12.09 -0.63
C LEU A 173 -16.18 12.13 0.59
N ASP A 174 -16.73 12.29 1.79
CA ASP A 174 -15.93 12.25 3.01
C ASP A 174 -16.61 11.40 4.08
N SER A 175 -16.02 10.26 4.40
CA SER A 175 -16.56 9.36 5.41
C SER A 175 -16.51 9.91 6.84
N ARG A 176 -15.74 10.98 7.10
CA ARG A 176 -15.77 11.67 8.41
C ARG A 176 -17.10 12.35 8.68
N LEU A 177 -17.83 12.71 7.63
CA LEU A 177 -19.16 13.32 7.74
C LEU A 177 -20.25 12.27 7.98
N ALA A 178 -19.90 10.97 7.90
CA ALA A 178 -20.84 9.90 8.16
C ALA A 178 -21.16 9.78 9.65
N PRO A 179 -22.40 9.43 10.01
CA PRO A 179 -22.72 8.97 11.35
C PRO A 179 -21.77 7.83 11.77
N ASN A 180 -21.28 7.86 13.02
CA ASN A 180 -20.31 6.90 13.57
C ASN A 180 -18.89 6.94 12.95
N GLY A 181 -18.50 8.06 12.34
CA GLY A 181 -17.13 8.32 11.91
C GLY A 181 -16.63 7.39 10.79
N GLY A 182 -17.53 6.99 9.90
CA GLY A 182 -17.19 6.16 8.73
C GLY A 182 -17.25 4.65 8.97
N LYS A 183 -17.77 4.17 10.10
CA LYS A 183 -17.99 2.73 10.33
C LYS A 183 -19.22 2.23 9.56
N ARG A 184 -19.01 1.26 8.65
CA ARG A 184 -20.06 0.63 7.81
C ARG A 184 -20.94 1.66 7.10
N TRP A 185 -20.32 2.76 6.70
CA TRP A 185 -21.00 3.82 6.00
C TRP A 185 -21.47 3.31 4.63
N ASP A 186 -22.73 3.55 4.32
CA ASP A 186 -23.37 3.18 3.05
C ASP A 186 -23.16 4.22 1.95
N GLY A 187 -22.41 5.29 2.25
CA GLY A 187 -22.15 6.36 1.29
C GLY A 187 -23.31 7.33 1.11
N SER A 188 -24.37 7.19 1.91
CA SER A 188 -25.45 8.17 1.92
C SER A 188 -24.94 9.49 2.49
N CYS A 189 -25.35 10.57 1.83
CA CYS A 189 -25.02 11.92 2.25
C CYS A 189 -26.19 12.84 1.84
N VAL A 190 -26.38 13.93 2.58
CA VAL A 190 -27.48 14.88 2.37
C VAL A 190 -26.90 16.20 1.88
N GLY A 191 -27.35 16.69 0.72
CA GLY A 191 -26.88 17.94 0.11
C GLY A 191 -25.88 17.73 -1.03
N SER A 192 -25.01 18.72 -1.25
CA SER A 192 -24.01 18.71 -2.33
C SER A 192 -22.79 17.88 -1.92
N CYS A 193 -22.86 16.57 -2.15
CA CYS A 193 -21.81 15.61 -1.80
C CYS A 193 -21.78 14.48 -2.83
N LEU A 194 -20.63 13.81 -2.93
CA LEU A 194 -20.48 12.62 -3.76
C LEU A 194 -20.84 11.38 -2.92
N SER A 195 -21.89 10.67 -3.33
CA SER A 195 -22.28 9.41 -2.69
C SER A 195 -21.47 8.22 -3.24
N LEU A 196 -21.42 7.10 -2.49
CA LEU A 196 -20.73 5.88 -2.97
C LEU A 196 -21.38 5.28 -4.23
N SER A 197 -22.68 5.48 -4.44
CA SER A 197 -23.37 4.99 -5.65
C SER A 197 -23.01 5.79 -6.91
N GLN A 198 -22.60 7.05 -6.72
CA GLN A 198 -22.12 7.93 -7.80
C GLN A 198 -20.62 7.75 -8.07
N LEU A 199 -19.85 7.26 -7.10
CA LEU A 199 -18.43 6.99 -7.29
C LEU A 199 -18.24 5.76 -8.20
N GLY A 200 -17.73 5.97 -9.41
CA GLY A 200 -17.37 4.89 -10.34
C GLY A 200 -15.88 4.54 -10.36
N GLY A 201 -15.08 5.12 -9.47
CA GLY A 201 -13.64 4.92 -9.42
C GLY A 201 -12.91 6.14 -8.90
N VAL A 202 -11.62 5.97 -8.62
CA VAL A 202 -10.73 7.04 -8.18
C VAL A 202 -9.44 7.07 -9.00
N THR A 203 -8.94 8.26 -9.29
CA THR A 203 -7.54 8.45 -9.67
C THR A 203 -6.78 8.71 -8.38
N ALA A 204 -5.75 7.90 -8.16
CA ALA A 204 -4.87 8.02 -7.02
C ALA A 204 -3.61 8.79 -7.43
N GLY A 205 -3.26 9.79 -6.63
CA GLY A 205 -2.14 10.70 -6.89
C GLY A 205 -2.54 11.86 -7.78
N ASP A 206 -1.65 12.83 -7.87
CA ASP A 206 -1.80 14.05 -8.67
C ASP A 206 -0.42 14.54 -9.16
N ALA A 207 -0.37 15.77 -9.68
CA ALA A 207 0.86 16.39 -10.15
C ALA A 207 1.93 16.57 -9.04
N SER A 208 1.52 16.54 -7.77
CA SER A 208 2.41 16.63 -6.61
C SER A 208 2.92 15.25 -6.14
N GLY A 209 2.56 14.18 -6.84
CA GLY A 209 3.07 12.82 -6.63
C GLY A 209 1.98 11.79 -6.32
N PRO A 210 2.39 10.56 -5.93
CA PRO A 210 1.45 9.49 -5.64
C PRO A 210 0.54 9.84 -4.45
N SER A 211 -0.62 9.18 -4.39
CA SER A 211 -1.48 9.16 -3.21
C SER A 211 -0.79 8.33 -2.14
N ARG A 212 -0.77 8.85 -0.91
CA ARG A 212 -0.13 8.21 0.24
C ARG A 212 -1.19 7.70 1.21
N ASP A 213 -0.73 7.04 2.27
CA ASP A 213 -1.57 6.64 3.40
C ASP A 213 -2.70 5.67 3.05
N PHE A 214 -2.57 4.90 1.96
CA PHE A 214 -3.48 3.79 1.74
C PHE A 214 -3.06 2.62 2.63
N TRP A 215 -4.02 2.11 3.40
CA TRP A 215 -3.88 0.83 4.08
C TRP A 215 -5.25 0.25 4.45
N MET A 216 -5.24 -1.06 4.67
CA MET A 216 -6.37 -1.81 5.20
C MET A 216 -5.92 -2.56 6.44
N SER A 217 -6.73 -2.57 7.49
CA SER A 217 -6.41 -3.20 8.76
C SER A 217 -7.50 -4.13 9.23
N VAL A 218 -7.11 -5.10 10.07
CA VAL A 218 -8.00 -5.97 10.82
C VAL A 218 -7.60 -5.89 12.28
N LEU A 219 -8.50 -5.38 13.13
CA LEU A 219 -8.19 -4.97 14.50
C LEU A 219 -9.19 -5.51 15.53
N LYS A 220 -8.71 -5.86 16.71
CA LYS A 220 -9.54 -6.22 17.86
C LYS A 220 -10.10 -5.00 18.60
N THR A 221 -9.40 -3.88 18.57
CA THR A 221 -9.77 -2.62 19.25
C THR A 221 -9.37 -1.42 18.39
N GLY A 222 -9.75 -0.21 18.82
CA GLY A 222 -9.36 1.02 18.15
C GLY A 222 -7.84 1.25 18.21
N VAL A 223 -7.22 1.61 17.08
CA VAL A 223 -5.78 1.87 16.99
C VAL A 223 -5.53 3.18 16.25
N GLN A 224 -4.73 4.06 16.87
CA GLN A 224 -4.17 5.22 16.19
C GLN A 224 -2.88 4.79 15.47
N PHE A 225 -2.89 4.88 14.14
CA PHE A 225 -1.68 4.64 13.36
C PHE A 225 -0.83 5.91 13.23
N GLN A 226 0.47 5.71 13.02
CA GLN A 226 1.42 6.81 12.85
C GLN A 226 1.11 7.63 11.59
N THR A 227 1.44 8.92 11.66
CA THR A 227 1.43 9.81 10.51
C THR A 227 2.36 9.30 9.42
N PRO A 228 1.89 9.17 8.17
CA PRO A 228 2.72 8.79 7.03
C PRO A 228 3.89 9.74 6.83
N SER A 229 5.01 9.20 6.34
CA SER A 229 6.16 9.99 5.93
C SER A 229 5.77 11.06 4.91
N GLY A 230 6.25 12.29 5.10
CA GLY A 230 6.00 13.41 4.19
C GLY A 230 4.61 14.04 4.29
N THR A 231 3.79 13.66 5.28
CA THR A 231 2.55 14.38 5.63
C THR A 231 2.58 14.84 7.08
N THR A 232 1.76 15.84 7.40
CA THR A 232 1.41 16.20 8.78
C THR A 232 -0.01 15.75 9.13
N LEU A 233 -0.68 15.07 8.21
CA LEU A 233 -2.07 14.62 8.37
C LEU A 233 -2.06 13.28 9.10
N THR A 234 -2.39 13.33 10.38
CA THR A 234 -2.60 12.12 11.18
C THR A 234 -3.84 11.38 10.67
N PRO A 235 -3.74 10.06 10.40
CA PRO A 235 -4.90 9.25 10.03
C PRO A 235 -5.95 9.24 11.15
N ASP A 236 -7.21 9.02 10.80
CA ASP A 236 -8.24 8.81 11.83
C ASP A 236 -7.97 7.52 12.62
N VAL A 237 -8.44 7.47 13.86
CA VAL A 237 -8.37 6.25 14.68
C VAL A 237 -9.12 5.13 13.95
N ALA A 238 -8.40 4.08 13.59
CA ALA A 238 -8.99 2.89 12.99
C ALA A 238 -9.82 2.16 14.05
N GLN A 239 -11.08 1.85 13.75
CA GLN A 239 -11.94 1.14 14.68
C GLN A 239 -11.74 -0.38 14.60
N SER A 240 -12.27 -1.12 15.59
CA SER A 240 -12.24 -2.59 15.58
C SER A 240 -12.97 -3.18 14.36
N GLY A 241 -12.59 -4.40 13.98
CA GLY A 241 -13.01 -5.05 12.75
C GLY A 241 -12.09 -4.72 11.58
N VAL A 242 -12.64 -4.68 10.37
CA VAL A 242 -11.90 -4.25 9.18
C VAL A 242 -12.04 -2.74 9.00
N TRP A 243 -10.92 -2.08 8.70
CA TRP A 243 -10.88 -0.63 8.48
C TRP A 243 -9.98 -0.27 7.31
N LEU A 244 -10.45 0.59 6.41
CA LEU A 244 -9.67 1.14 5.29
C LEU A 244 -9.36 2.61 5.54
N ASN A 245 -8.16 3.04 5.18
CA ASN A 245 -7.80 4.45 5.14
C ASN A 245 -7.28 4.80 3.75
N TRP A 246 -7.84 5.87 3.17
CA TRP A 246 -7.40 6.42 1.89
C TRP A 246 -7.94 7.83 1.69
N ARG A 247 -7.19 8.83 2.15
CA ARG A 247 -7.64 10.24 2.12
C ARG A 247 -6.75 11.17 1.31
N ASP A 248 -5.49 10.79 1.07
CA ASP A 248 -4.53 11.65 0.40
C ASP A 248 -4.71 11.52 -1.12
N ARG A 249 -4.90 12.67 -1.80
CA ARG A 249 -4.85 12.78 -3.27
C ARG A 249 -5.71 11.76 -4.01
N LEU A 250 -6.99 11.72 -3.66
CA LEU A 250 -7.99 10.99 -4.41
C LEU A 250 -8.93 11.93 -5.15
N THR A 251 -9.07 11.69 -6.43
CA THR A 251 -10.06 12.35 -7.27
C THR A 251 -11.00 11.32 -7.89
N ALA A 252 -12.27 11.65 -8.02
CA ALA A 252 -13.25 10.76 -8.63
C ALA A 252 -12.94 10.61 -10.13
N LEU A 253 -12.80 9.37 -10.60
CA LEU A 253 -12.72 9.07 -12.03
C LEU A 253 -14.02 9.40 -12.75
N SER A 254 -15.14 9.18 -12.06
CA SER A 254 -16.49 9.48 -12.51
C SER A 254 -17.42 9.70 -11.32
N THR A 255 -18.42 10.55 -11.52
CA THR A 255 -19.45 10.90 -10.53
C THR A 255 -20.85 10.43 -10.96
N ASN A 256 -20.90 9.46 -11.88
CA ASN A 256 -22.13 8.91 -12.47
C ASN A 256 -22.33 7.40 -12.18
N GLY A 257 -21.52 6.81 -11.30
CA GLY A 257 -21.58 5.40 -10.90
C GLY A 257 -21.05 4.41 -11.93
N LEU A 258 -20.56 4.89 -13.08
CA LEU A 258 -19.98 4.05 -14.13
C LEU A 258 -18.51 3.81 -13.88
N THR A 259 -18.15 2.53 -13.81
CA THR A 259 -16.77 2.07 -13.67
C THR A 259 -16.16 1.79 -15.04
N PRO A 260 -14.92 2.22 -15.31
CA PRO A 260 -14.26 1.89 -16.56
C PRO A 260 -13.97 0.40 -16.66
N PRO A 261 -13.88 -0.17 -17.87
CA PRO A 261 -13.44 -1.54 -18.06
C PRO A 261 -11.95 -1.69 -17.73
N ASN A 262 -11.54 -2.85 -17.21
CA ASN A 262 -10.14 -3.23 -17.04
C ASN A 262 -9.88 -4.59 -17.67
N LEU A 263 -9.82 -4.62 -19.00
CA LEU A 263 -9.66 -5.83 -19.79
C LEU A 263 -8.17 -6.14 -20.07
N PRO A 264 -7.79 -7.41 -20.27
CA PRO A 264 -6.47 -7.78 -20.78
C PRO A 264 -6.13 -7.08 -22.10
N LYS A 265 -4.84 -6.98 -22.43
CA LYS A 265 -4.41 -6.38 -23.71
C LYS A 265 -4.74 -7.36 -24.84
N GLY A 266 -5.42 -6.91 -25.90
CA GLY A 266 -5.73 -7.72 -27.07
C GLY A 266 -7.06 -8.49 -27.04
N ARG A 267 -8.02 -8.07 -26.20
CA ARG A 267 -9.44 -8.43 -26.33
C ARG A 267 -10.28 -7.21 -26.65
#